data_AF-A0A3M1AHW5-F1
#
_entry.id   AF-A0A3M1AHW5-F1
#
_cell.length_a   1.000
_cell.length_b   1.000
_cell.length_c   1.000
_cell.angle_alpha   90.00
_cell.angle_beta   90.00
_cell.angle_gamma   90.00
#
_symmetry.space_group_name_H-M   'P 1'
#
loop_
_entity.id
_entity.type
_entity.pdbx_description
1 polymer ?
#
loop_
_entity_poly.entity_id
_entity_poly.type
_entity_poly.pdbx_seq_one_letter_code
_entity_poly.pdbx_strand_id
1 'polypeptide(L)'
;MQKKLLAEATDDEIKAFARLIGIDVDNRWGRRTLIEKLTDYGLPADQDGFEITVMDAANTIPVGSGKSGVGSWRKFDGKEWAECDEGDDGARFGKVVNIPTVEQEGGDRPVYVNVNGKGMLIPRGRDVWVPQEYVEALQHAVRRQFVTDDSGQVIGTREVTRHPFNVVA
;
A
#
# COMPACT_ATOMS: atom_id res chain seq x y z
N MET A 1 -14.83 23.67 20.37
CA MET A 1 -14.80 22.23 20.70
C MET A 1 -15.57 22.05 21.98
N GLN A 2 -16.75 21.46 21.89
CA GLN A 2 -17.56 21.15 23.06
C GLN A 2 -17.30 19.69 23.42
N LYS A 3 -17.20 19.40 24.72
CA LYS A 3 -17.16 18.02 25.20
C LYS A 3 -18.59 17.57 25.47
N LYS A 4 -18.97 16.41 24.96
CA LYS A 4 -20.26 15.79 25.24
C LYS A 4 -20.05 14.34 25.66
N LEU A 5 -20.94 13.82 26.49
CA LEU A 5 -20.95 12.40 26.81
C LEU A 5 -21.35 11.59 25.57
N LEU A 6 -20.73 10.42 25.39
CA LEU A 6 -21.03 9.52 24.28
C LEU A 6 -22.52 9.15 24.23
N ALA A 7 -23.19 9.05 25.38
CA ALA A 7 -24.63 8.80 25.48
C ALA A 7 -25.49 9.92 24.86
N GLU A 8 -25.07 11.18 24.96
CA GLU A 8 -25.82 12.35 24.49
C GLU A 8 -25.44 12.76 23.06
N ALA A 9 -24.35 12.21 22.53
CA ALA A 9 -23.88 12.47 21.19
C ALA A 9 -24.82 11.89 20.12
N THR A 10 -25.04 12.65 19.05
CA THR A 10 -25.75 12.19 17.85
C THR A 10 -24.89 11.24 17.03
N ASP A 11 -25.52 10.41 16.20
CA ASP A 11 -24.81 9.41 15.39
C ASP A 11 -23.80 10.07 14.44
N ASP A 12 -24.09 11.26 13.92
CA ASP A 12 -23.17 12.00 13.04
C ASP A 12 -21.94 12.54 13.79
N GLU A 13 -22.12 12.98 15.05
CA GLU A 13 -21.01 13.41 15.92
C GLU A 13 -20.09 12.22 16.26
N ILE A 14 -20.66 11.04 16.51
CA ILE A 14 -19.88 9.81 16.76
C ILE A 14 -19.10 9.41 15.50
N LYS A 15 -19.71 9.49 14.31
CA LYS A 15 -19.02 9.22 13.04
C LYS A 15 -17.89 10.21 12.78
N ALA A 16 -18.11 11.49 13.04
CA ALA A 16 -17.08 12.52 12.91
C ALA A 16 -15.90 12.27 13.85
N PHE A 17 -16.18 11.88 15.10
CA PHE A 17 -15.15 11.52 16.08
C PHE A 17 -14.36 10.27 15.67
N ALA A 18 -15.04 9.21 15.21
CA ALA A 18 -14.39 7.99 14.72
C ALA A 18 -13.46 8.26 13.52
N ARG A 19 -13.84 9.17 12.60
CA ARG A 19 -12.95 9.62 11.52
C ARG A 19 -11.76 10.42 12.03
N LEU A 20 -11.95 11.25 13.05
CA LEU A 20 -10.89 12.06 13.65
C LEU A 20 -9.77 11.19 14.23
N ILE A 21 -10.12 10.04 14.82
CA ILE A 21 -9.14 9.07 15.36
C ILE A 21 -8.60 8.08 14.30
N GLY A 22 -9.03 8.21 13.03
CA GLY A 22 -8.53 7.40 11.92
C GLY A 22 -9.25 6.06 11.70
N ILE A 23 -10.42 5.85 12.31
CA ILE A 23 -11.25 4.68 12.01
C ILE A 23 -12.00 4.93 10.70
N ASP A 24 -11.98 3.95 9.80
CA ASP A 24 -12.79 3.98 8.58
C ASP A 24 -14.26 3.72 8.93
N VAL A 25 -15.13 4.66 8.58
CA VAL A 25 -16.53 4.69 9.01
C VAL A 25 -17.45 4.67 7.79
N ASP A 26 -18.17 3.56 7.62
CA ASP A 26 -19.24 3.46 6.64
C ASP A 26 -20.48 4.25 7.13
N ASN A 27 -21.07 5.04 6.24
CA ASN A 27 -22.28 5.81 6.54
C ASN A 27 -23.49 4.91 6.91
N ARG A 28 -23.46 3.63 6.51
CA ARG A 28 -24.49 2.62 6.81
C ARG A 28 -24.38 2.04 8.23
N TRP A 29 -23.27 2.26 8.93
CA TRP A 29 -23.10 1.74 10.28
C TRP A 29 -24.02 2.49 11.25
N GLY A 30 -24.78 1.72 12.02
CA GLY A 30 -25.59 2.23 13.11
C GLY A 30 -24.76 2.47 14.37
N ARG A 31 -25.33 3.22 15.33
CA ARG A 31 -24.71 3.59 16.61
C ARG A 31 -24.01 2.43 17.32
N ARG A 32 -24.65 1.26 17.40
CA ARG A 32 -24.10 0.07 18.08
C ARG A 32 -22.78 -0.39 17.48
N THR A 33 -22.72 -0.50 16.15
CA THR A 33 -21.50 -0.92 15.43
C THR A 33 -20.38 0.09 15.59
N LEU A 34 -20.70 1.39 15.64
CA LEU A 34 -19.71 2.44 15.89
C LEU A 34 -19.10 2.32 17.29
N ILE A 35 -19.93 2.10 18.31
CA ILE A 35 -19.46 1.91 19.70
C ILE A 35 -18.57 0.67 19.82
N GLU A 36 -18.96 -0.43 19.17
CA GLU A 36 -18.17 -1.66 19.15
C GLU A 36 -16.79 -1.43 18.50
N LYS A 37 -16.74 -0.70 17.38
CA LYS A 37 -15.48 -0.35 16.71
C LYS A 37 -14.60 0.60 17.54
N LEU A 38 -15.21 1.52 18.26
CA LEU A 38 -14.49 2.38 19.19
C LEU A 38 -13.90 1.57 20.36
N THR A 39 -14.65 0.56 20.85
CA THR A 39 -14.19 -0.35 21.90
C THR A 39 -13.04 -1.24 21.41
N ASP A 40 -13.11 -1.77 20.18
CA ASP A 40 -12.01 -2.51 19.54
C ASP A 40 -10.71 -1.68 19.50
N TYR A 41 -10.85 -0.35 19.40
CA TYR A 41 -9.73 0.59 19.37
C TYR A 41 -9.18 0.93 20.77
N GLY A 42 -9.70 0.29 21.83
CA GLY A 42 -9.26 0.47 23.21
C GLY A 42 -9.95 1.62 23.95
N LEU A 43 -11.06 2.14 23.41
CA LEU A 43 -11.87 3.10 24.16
C LEU A 43 -12.78 2.37 25.15
N PRO A 44 -12.92 2.89 26.39
CA PRO A 44 -13.82 2.33 27.39
C PRO A 44 -15.25 2.19 26.84
N ALA A 45 -15.81 0.99 26.96
CA ALA A 45 -17.17 0.66 26.50
C ALA A 45 -18.27 1.24 27.42
N ASP A 46 -17.89 1.72 28.60
CA ASP A 46 -18.76 2.40 29.55
C ASP A 46 -19.19 3.76 28.98
N GLN A 47 -20.41 3.75 28.43
CA GLN A 47 -21.08 4.90 27.80
C GLN A 47 -21.30 6.08 28.77
N ASP A 48 -21.18 5.83 30.07
CA ASP A 48 -21.58 6.76 31.13
C ASP A 48 -20.48 7.76 31.54
N GLY A 49 -19.23 7.55 31.10
CA GLY A 49 -18.10 8.41 31.49
C GLY A 49 -17.26 8.97 30.34
N PHE A 50 -17.48 8.52 29.10
CA PHE A 50 -16.60 8.89 28.00
C PHE A 50 -17.01 10.21 27.34
N GLU A 51 -16.18 11.23 27.47
CA GLU A 51 -16.33 12.52 26.81
C GLU A 51 -15.78 12.47 25.38
N ILE A 52 -16.65 12.59 24.38
CA ILE A 52 -16.21 12.81 23.00
C ILE A 52 -16.03 14.31 22.73
N THR A 53 -15.04 14.63 21.90
CA THR A 53 -14.85 16.00 21.43
C THR A 53 -15.73 16.21 20.19
N VAL A 54 -16.78 17.00 20.36
CA VAL A 54 -17.68 17.36 19.26
C VAL A 54 -17.11 18.56 18.51
N MET A 55 -16.98 18.40 17.20
CA MET A 55 -16.74 19.50 16.27
C MET A 55 -18.10 20.00 15.76
N ASP A 56 -18.30 21.32 15.75
CA ASP A 56 -19.52 21.93 15.20
C ASP A 56 -19.68 21.54 13.73
N ALA A 57 -20.89 21.15 13.35
CA ALA A 57 -21.25 20.72 11.99
C ALA A 57 -21.01 21.80 10.91
N ALA A 58 -20.74 23.05 11.30
CA ALA A 58 -20.30 24.09 10.38
C ALA A 58 -18.87 23.85 9.84
N ASN A 59 -18.09 22.99 10.48
CA ASN A 59 -16.70 22.70 10.12
C ASN A 59 -16.48 21.28 9.60
N THR A 60 -17.55 20.51 9.39
CA THR A 60 -17.47 19.22 8.68
C THR A 60 -17.19 19.49 7.21
N ILE A 61 -16.01 19.05 6.76
CA ILE A 61 -15.62 19.07 5.35
C ILE A 61 -16.72 18.34 4.57
N PRO A 62 -17.38 18.97 3.58
CA PRO A 62 -18.44 18.32 2.82
C PRO A 62 -17.84 17.08 2.16
N VAL A 63 -18.38 15.92 2.51
CA VAL A 63 -18.02 14.65 1.88
C VAL A 63 -18.61 14.69 0.47
N GLY A 64 -17.85 15.28 -0.45
CA GLY A 64 -18.15 15.19 -1.86
C GLY A 64 -18.27 13.71 -2.22
N SER A 65 -19.43 13.33 -2.77
CA SER A 65 -19.70 12.05 -3.42
C SER A 65 -18.88 11.91 -4.71
N GLY A 66 -17.59 12.22 -4.64
CA GLY A 66 -16.63 11.86 -5.66
C GLY A 66 -16.57 10.35 -5.66
N LYS A 67 -17.02 9.74 -6.76
CA LYS A 67 -16.68 8.36 -7.11
C LYS A 67 -15.17 8.29 -7.23
N SER A 68 -14.49 8.09 -6.10
CA SER A 68 -13.08 7.79 -6.09
C SER A 68 -12.98 6.37 -6.61
N GLY A 69 -12.65 6.23 -7.89
CA GLY A 69 -12.17 4.98 -8.48
C GLY A 69 -10.80 4.63 -7.91
N VAL A 70 -10.63 4.69 -6.58
CA VAL A 70 -9.53 4.03 -5.91
C VAL A 70 -9.91 2.57 -5.91
N GLY A 71 -9.28 1.81 -6.81
CA GLY A 71 -9.39 0.36 -6.82
C GLY A 71 -9.24 -0.14 -5.38
N SER A 72 -10.27 -0.86 -4.93
CA SER A 72 -10.30 -1.48 -3.61
C SER A 72 -9.00 -2.26 -3.44
N TRP A 73 -8.12 -1.79 -2.56
CA TRP A 73 -7.00 -2.57 -2.08
C TRP A 73 -7.63 -3.69 -1.23
N ARG A 74 -7.92 -4.83 -1.88
CA ARG A 74 -8.33 -6.03 -1.16
C ARG A 74 -7.25 -6.31 -0.12
N LYS A 75 -7.66 -6.41 1.15
CA LYS A 75 -6.78 -6.87 2.21
C LYS A 75 -6.19 -8.22 1.77
N PHE A 76 -4.87 -8.25 1.67
CA PHE A 76 -4.10 -9.44 1.39
C PHE A 76 -4.02 -10.23 2.70
N ASP A 77 -5.15 -10.83 3.09
CA ASP A 77 -5.28 -11.63 4.31
C ASP A 77 -4.53 -12.96 4.13
N GLY A 78 -3.21 -12.92 4.33
CA GLY A 78 -2.37 -14.05 4.75
C GLY A 78 -2.42 -15.35 3.93
N LYS A 79 -3.09 -15.37 2.78
CA LYS A 79 -3.14 -16.54 1.90
C LYS A 79 -1.91 -16.54 1.01
N GLU A 80 -1.21 -17.68 1.03
CA GLU A 80 -0.29 -18.11 -0.02
C GLU A 80 -0.84 -17.68 -1.38
N TRP A 81 0.04 -17.04 -2.16
CA TRP A 81 -0.15 -16.55 -3.53
C TRP A 81 -1.53 -16.86 -4.09
N ALA A 82 -2.44 -15.88 -4.00
CA ALA A 82 -3.80 -16.01 -4.52
C ALA A 82 -3.73 -16.60 -5.93
N GLU A 83 -4.27 -17.81 -6.09
CA GLU A 83 -4.61 -18.36 -7.39
C GLU A 83 -5.34 -17.25 -8.14
N CYS A 84 -4.77 -16.83 -9.27
CA CYS A 84 -5.41 -15.86 -10.13
C CYS A 84 -6.75 -16.47 -10.56
N ASP A 85 -7.86 -15.96 -10.03
CA ASP A 85 -9.19 -16.36 -10.47
C ASP A 85 -9.24 -16.27 -12.01
N GLU A 86 -9.50 -17.41 -12.67
CA GLU A 86 -9.43 -17.62 -14.13
C GLU A 86 -10.38 -16.73 -14.98
N GLY A 87 -11.02 -15.73 -14.38
CA GLY A 87 -12.11 -14.95 -14.99
C GLY A 87 -11.85 -13.47 -15.22
N ASP A 88 -10.64 -12.94 -14.95
CA ASP A 88 -10.28 -11.56 -15.33
C ASP A 88 -9.40 -11.61 -16.58
N ASP A 89 -10.03 -11.34 -17.72
CA ASP A 89 -9.48 -11.20 -19.08
C ASP A 89 -8.38 -10.10 -19.20
N GLY A 90 -8.08 -9.42 -18.08
CA GLY A 90 -6.90 -8.57 -17.87
C GLY A 90 -5.67 -9.26 -17.24
N ALA A 91 -5.72 -10.57 -16.91
CA ALA A 91 -4.57 -11.37 -16.44
C ALA A 91 -3.54 -11.61 -17.58
N ARG A 92 -3.03 -10.51 -18.11
CA ARG A 92 -2.04 -10.44 -19.18
C ARG A 92 -0.70 -10.83 -18.59
N PHE A 93 -0.32 -12.10 -18.80
CA PHE A 93 1.04 -12.66 -18.70
C PHE A 93 1.89 -12.07 -17.56
N GLY A 94 1.90 -12.71 -16.40
CA GLY A 94 2.91 -12.44 -15.37
C GLY A 94 3.99 -13.52 -15.37
N LYS A 95 5.14 -13.21 -14.77
CA LYS A 95 6.20 -14.19 -14.53
C LYS A 95 6.63 -14.14 -13.08
N VAL A 96 7.02 -15.29 -12.54
CA VAL A 96 7.65 -15.36 -11.22
C VAL A 96 9.10 -14.92 -11.38
N VAL A 97 9.48 -13.86 -10.67
CA VAL A 97 10.82 -13.27 -10.72
C VAL A 97 11.47 -13.40 -9.34
N ASN A 98 12.74 -13.79 -9.34
CA ASN A 98 13.61 -13.77 -8.18
C ASN A 98 14.75 -12.76 -8.41
N ILE A 99 14.83 -11.74 -7.57
CA ILE A 99 15.96 -10.80 -7.54
C ILE A 99 16.89 -11.22 -6.39
N PRO A 100 18.09 -11.76 -6.65
CA PRO A 100 18.99 -12.18 -5.58
C PRO A 100 19.44 -10.99 -4.73
N THR A 101 19.66 -11.23 -3.45
CA THR A 101 20.37 -10.28 -2.59
C THR A 101 21.81 -10.12 -3.09
N VAL A 102 22.27 -8.88 -3.19
CA VAL A 102 23.66 -8.55 -3.51
C VAL A 102 24.26 -7.73 -2.36
N GLU A 103 25.54 -7.95 -2.08
CA GLU A 103 26.27 -7.19 -1.04
C GLU A 103 26.52 -5.72 -1.43
N GLN A 104 26.34 -5.39 -2.71
CA GLN A 104 26.48 -4.04 -3.25
C GLN A 104 25.33 -3.10 -2.82
N GLU A 105 25.43 -1.84 -3.23
CA GLU A 105 24.45 -0.78 -2.99
C GLU A 105 22.99 -1.27 -3.13
N GLY A 106 22.27 -1.19 -2.02
CA GLY A 106 20.88 -1.62 -1.91
C GLY A 106 20.68 -2.83 -0.98
N GLY A 107 21.66 -3.74 -0.86
CA GLY A 107 21.55 -4.91 0.02
C GLY A 107 20.26 -5.69 -0.18
N ASP A 108 19.51 -5.87 0.90
CA ASP A 108 18.20 -6.54 0.97
C ASP A 108 16.99 -5.63 0.67
N ARG A 109 17.22 -4.35 0.36
CA ARG A 109 16.10 -3.41 0.14
C ARG A 109 15.30 -3.80 -1.10
N PRO A 110 13.96 -3.68 -1.07
CA PRO A 110 13.12 -3.93 -2.23
C PRO A 110 13.47 -2.96 -3.37
N VAL A 111 13.36 -3.46 -4.60
CA VAL A 111 13.57 -2.72 -5.84
C VAL A 111 12.29 -2.01 -6.22
N TYR A 112 12.33 -0.69 -6.29
CA TYR A 112 11.21 0.10 -6.81
C TYR A 112 11.27 0.16 -8.34
N VAL A 113 10.18 -0.24 -8.99
CA VAL A 113 10.01 -0.18 -10.45
C VAL A 113 8.77 0.64 -10.76
N ASN A 114 8.86 1.53 -11.75
CA ASN A 114 7.73 2.35 -12.20
C ASN A 114 7.50 2.13 -13.69
N VAL A 115 6.26 1.80 -14.05
CA VAL A 115 5.81 1.65 -15.42
C VAL A 115 4.57 2.51 -15.63
N ASN A 116 4.64 3.47 -16.57
CA ASN A 116 3.53 4.35 -16.93
C ASN A 116 2.85 5.05 -15.72
N GLY A 117 3.64 5.47 -14.72
CA GLY A 117 3.15 6.17 -13.53
C GLY A 117 2.65 5.25 -12.42
N LYS A 118 2.66 3.93 -12.61
CA LYS A 118 2.35 2.94 -11.57
C LYS A 118 3.65 2.38 -11.00
N GLY A 119 3.83 2.56 -9.70
CA GLY A 119 4.98 2.04 -8.95
C GLY A 119 4.71 0.69 -8.31
N MET A 120 5.70 -0.19 -8.31
CA MET A 120 5.68 -1.48 -7.62
C MET A 120 7.01 -1.69 -6.88
N LEU A 121 6.93 -2.23 -5.65
CA LEU A 121 8.10 -2.63 -4.87
C LEU A 121 8.29 -4.15 -5.01
N ILE A 122 9.41 -4.54 -5.64
CA ILE A 122 9.79 -5.93 -5.83
C ILE A 122 10.82 -6.30 -4.76
N PRO A 123 10.46 -7.11 -3.77
CA PRO A 123 11.38 -7.55 -2.74
C PRO A 123 12.48 -8.45 -3.31
N ARG A 124 13.67 -8.41 -2.69
CA ARG A 124 14.79 -9.28 -3.05
C ARG A 124 14.74 -10.58 -2.25
N GLY A 125 15.43 -11.60 -2.74
CA GLY A 125 15.61 -12.90 -2.07
C GLY A 125 14.36 -13.77 -2.02
N ARG A 126 13.27 -13.38 -2.68
CA ARG A 126 12.04 -14.18 -2.76
C ARG A 126 11.47 -14.20 -4.17
N ASP A 127 10.80 -15.29 -4.48
CA ASP A 127 10.03 -15.46 -5.71
C ASP A 127 8.77 -14.61 -5.62
N VAL A 128 8.56 -13.74 -6.62
CA VAL A 128 7.42 -12.85 -6.67
C VAL A 128 6.79 -12.87 -8.04
N TRP A 129 5.47 -13.00 -8.07
CA TRP A 129 4.72 -12.80 -9.30
C TRP A 129 4.76 -11.32 -9.71
N VAL A 130 5.25 -11.06 -10.92
CA VAL A 130 5.47 -9.73 -11.49
C VAL A 130 4.78 -9.66 -12.86
N PRO A 131 3.95 -8.62 -13.14
CA PRO A 131 3.36 -8.45 -14.45
C PRO A 131 4.42 -8.24 -15.54
N GLN A 132 4.18 -8.72 -16.77
CA GLN A 132 5.14 -8.68 -17.88
C GLN A 132 5.72 -7.28 -18.12
N GLU A 133 4.95 -6.21 -17.96
CA GLU A 133 5.42 -4.85 -18.21
C GLU A 133 6.54 -4.44 -17.22
N TYR A 134 6.46 -4.91 -15.98
CA TYR A 134 7.50 -4.69 -14.98
C TYR A 134 8.72 -5.59 -15.23
N VAL A 135 8.52 -6.80 -15.77
CA VAL A 135 9.63 -7.67 -16.18
C VAL A 135 10.42 -7.02 -17.31
N GLU A 136 9.75 -6.47 -18.33
CA GLU A 136 10.39 -5.74 -19.43
C GLU A 136 11.14 -4.51 -18.91
N ALA A 137 10.54 -3.76 -17.99
CA ALA A 137 11.22 -2.64 -17.34
C ALA A 137 12.50 -3.06 -16.59
N LEU A 138 12.49 -4.21 -15.92
CA LEU A 138 13.68 -4.77 -15.28
C LEU A 138 14.75 -5.20 -16.29
N GLN A 139 14.36 -5.78 -17.44
CA GLN A 139 15.29 -6.18 -18.51
C GLN A 139 16.01 -4.98 -19.11
N HIS A 140 15.27 -3.88 -19.32
CA HIS A 140 15.80 -2.65 -19.90
C HIS A 140 16.42 -1.69 -18.88
N ALA A 141 16.37 -2.01 -17.58
CA ALA A 141 17.03 -1.24 -16.53
C ALA A 141 18.55 -1.45 -16.59
N VAL A 142 19.24 -0.70 -17.45
CA VAL A 142 20.70 -0.74 -17.60
C VAL A 142 21.40 0.39 -16.84
N ARG A 143 22.62 0.11 -16.35
CA ARG A 143 23.57 1.10 -15.83
C ARG A 143 24.85 1.05 -16.65
N ARG A 144 25.49 2.21 -16.85
CA ARG A 144 26.81 2.30 -17.48
C ARG A 144 27.87 2.02 -16.43
N GLN A 145 28.65 0.97 -16.63
CA GLN A 145 29.81 0.63 -15.80
C GLN A 145 31.08 1.08 -16.53
N PHE A 146 31.89 1.89 -15.87
CA PHE A 146 33.22 2.25 -16.36
C PHE A 146 34.14 1.03 -16.28
N VAL A 147 34.80 0.72 -17.39
CA VAL A 147 35.81 -0.33 -17.46
C VAL A 147 37.17 0.32 -17.24
N THR A 148 37.84 -0.04 -16.17
CA THR A 148 39.18 0.44 -15.82
C THR A 148 40.23 -0.61 -16.19
N ASP A 149 41.40 -0.16 -16.66
CA ASP A 149 42.57 -1.01 -16.87
C ASP A 149 43.27 -1.36 -15.53
N ASP A 150 44.30 -2.21 -15.60
CA ASP A 150 45.13 -2.56 -14.44
C ASP A 150 45.85 -1.35 -13.82
N SER A 151 45.96 -0.25 -14.56
CA SER A 151 46.54 1.04 -14.13
C SER A 151 45.50 2.00 -13.53
N GLY A 152 44.21 1.62 -13.47
CA GLY A 152 43.10 2.45 -13.00
C GLY A 152 42.59 3.50 -14.00
N GLN A 153 43.05 3.51 -15.25
CA GLN A 153 42.53 4.40 -16.29
C GLN A 153 41.24 3.86 -16.91
N VAL A 154 40.26 4.74 -17.14
CA VAL A 154 38.98 4.36 -17.77
C VAL A 154 39.19 4.16 -19.27
N ILE A 155 39.19 2.89 -19.71
CA ILE A 155 39.34 2.52 -21.13
C ILE A 155 38.01 2.72 -21.89
N GLY A 156 36.87 2.61 -21.20
CA GLY A 156 35.56 2.76 -21.81
C GLY A 156 34.39 2.54 -20.87
N THR A 157 33.19 2.45 -21.45
CA THR A 157 31.95 2.15 -20.73
C THR A 157 31.29 0.92 -21.32
N ARG A 158 30.81 0.02 -20.47
CA ARG A 158 29.90 -1.06 -20.87
C ARG A 158 28.55 -0.90 -20.19
N GLU A 159 27.49 -1.30 -20.86
CA GLU A 159 26.15 -1.34 -20.28
C GLU A 159 25.95 -2.67 -19.56
N VAL A 160 25.48 -2.61 -18.32
CA VAL A 160 25.22 -3.77 -17.48
C VAL A 160 23.84 -3.60 -16.85
N THR A 161 23.05 -4.66 -16.77
CA THR A 161 21.76 -4.62 -16.08
C THR A 161 21.94 -4.16 -14.63
N ARG A 162 21.12 -3.19 -14.21
CA ARG A 162 21.18 -2.59 -12.87
C ARG A 162 20.72 -3.57 -11.80
N HIS A 163 19.71 -4.39 -12.12
CA HIS A 163 19.15 -5.39 -11.22
C HIS A 163 19.16 -6.75 -11.93
N PRO A 164 20.18 -7.60 -11.71
CA PRO A 164 20.14 -8.96 -12.23
C PRO A 164 18.97 -9.70 -11.58
N PHE A 165 18.23 -10.47 -12.35
CA PHE A 165 17.10 -11.24 -11.87
C PHE A 165 16.96 -12.54 -12.65
N ASN A 166 16.33 -13.53 -12.03
CA ASN A 166 15.99 -14.80 -12.64
C ASN A 166 14.49 -14.89 -12.85
N VAL A 167 14.08 -15.43 -13.99
CA VAL A 167 12.69 -15.80 -14.25
C VAL A 167 12.54 -17.27 -13.88
N VAL A 168 11.67 -17.57 -12.92
CA VAL A 168 11.29 -18.93 -12.56
C VAL A 168 10.16 -19.34 -13.49
N ALA A 169 10.41 -20.38 -14.30
CA ALA A 169 9.50 -20.90 -15.31
C ALA A 169 8.47 -21.87 -14.71
#